data_AF-A0AA91T1K7-F1
#
_entry.id   AF-A0AA91T1K7-F1
#
_cell.length_a   1.000
_cell.length_b   1.000
_cell.length_c   1.000
_cell.angle_alpha   90.00
_cell.angle_beta   90.00
_cell.angle_gamma   90.00
#
_symmetry.space_group_name_H-M   'P 1'
#
loop_
_entity.id
_entity.type
_entity.pdbx_description
1 polymer ?
#
loop_
_entity_poly.entity_id
_entity_poly.type
_entity_poly.pdbx_seq_one_letter_code
_entity_poly.pdbx_strand_id
1 'polypeptide(L)'
;MEPYTDPLQKLADIELLPDLFALMQSLENGEIQAKDFDNNAGAIRLKVSNIWSYLHEVDGICETVEEREKKIASIRHCNSEKIAFLKSFQEQVVKRLSKEDTA
;
A
#
# COMPACT_ATOMS: atom_id res chain seq x y z
N MET A 1 11.83 5.91 16.65
CA MET A 1 11.34 5.50 15.34
C MET A 1 10.67 4.16 15.57
N GLU A 2 9.35 4.09 15.56
CA GLU A 2 8.67 2.80 15.75
C GLU A 2 9.05 1.84 14.63
N PRO A 3 9.18 0.53 14.90
CA PRO A 3 9.51 -0.43 13.87
C PRO A 3 8.43 -0.40 12.79
N TYR A 4 8.85 -0.26 11.52
CA TYR A 4 7.97 -0.38 10.38
C TYR A 4 7.45 -1.81 10.31
N THR A 5 6.32 -2.08 10.96
CA THR A 5 5.59 -3.34 10.84
C THR A 5 4.96 -3.43 9.47
N ASP A 6 5.38 -4.42 8.69
CA ASP A 6 4.84 -4.77 7.38
C ASP A 6 3.30 -4.95 7.46
N PRO A 7 2.51 -4.21 6.65
CA PRO A 7 1.06 -4.38 6.60
C PRO A 7 0.62 -5.82 6.31
N LEU A 8 1.41 -6.59 5.56
CA LEU A 8 1.13 -8.00 5.30
C LEU A 8 1.28 -8.87 6.55
N GLN A 9 2.23 -8.55 7.43
CA GLN A 9 2.37 -9.22 8.71
C GLN A 9 1.17 -8.93 9.61
N LYS A 10 0.73 -7.66 9.67
CA LYS A 10 -0.47 -7.29 10.44
C LYS A 10 -1.72 -7.99 9.93
N LEU A 11 -1.85 -8.18 8.61
CA LEU A 11 -2.94 -8.95 8.00
C LEU A 11 -2.89 -10.43 8.38
N ALA A 12 -1.70 -11.04 8.37
CA ALA A 12 -1.50 -12.43 8.75
C ALA A 12 -1.87 -12.70 10.22
N ASP A 13 -1.69 -11.70 11.08
CA ASP A 13 -1.97 -11.80 12.52
C ASP A 13 -3.48 -11.64 12.85
N ILE A 14 -4.34 -11.26 11.89
CA ILE A 14 -5.78 -11.12 12.12
C ILE A 14 -6.49 -12.47 12.04
N GLU A 15 -6.92 -12.98 13.19
CA GLU A 15 -7.74 -14.18 13.27
C GLU A 15 -9.24 -13.86 13.20
N LEU A 16 -9.85 -13.92 12.01
CA LEU A 16 -11.29 -13.64 11.84
C LEU A 16 -12.19 -14.86 12.10
N LEU A 17 -11.74 -16.03 11.63
CA LEU A 17 -12.55 -17.25 11.66
C LEU A 17 -12.90 -17.73 13.07
N PRO A 18 -11.97 -17.74 14.05
CA PRO A 18 -12.30 -18.18 15.41
C PRO A 18 -13.44 -17.37 16.03
N ASP A 19 -13.42 -16.04 15.88
CA ASP A 19 -14.47 -15.15 16.38
C ASP A 19 -15.82 -15.45 15.72
N LEU A 20 -15.81 -15.68 14.40
CA LEU A 20 -17.03 -16.02 13.67
C LEU A 20 -17.58 -17.38 14.13
N PHE A 21 -16.73 -18.38 14.32
CA PHE A 21 -17.14 -19.69 14.84
C PHE A 21 -17.70 -19.60 16.25
N ALA A 22 -17.04 -18.84 17.14
CA ALA A 22 -17.54 -18.62 18.49
C ALA A 22 -18.92 -17.96 18.47
N LEU A 23 -19.11 -16.92 17.65
CA LEU A 23 -20.40 -16.25 17.51
C LEU A 23 -21.50 -17.18 16.98
N MET A 24 -21.18 -18.03 15.99
CA MET A 24 -22.13 -19.01 15.46
C MET A 24 -22.49 -20.07 16.50
N GLN A 25 -21.53 -20.55 17.29
CA GLN A 25 -21.82 -21.51 18.36
C GLN A 25 -22.66 -20.91 19.47
N SER A 26 -22.40 -19.67 19.89
CA SER A 26 -23.25 -18.99 20.88
C SER A 26 -24.68 -18.82 20.37
N LEU A 27 -24.88 -18.62 19.07
CA LEU A 27 -26.21 -18.58 18.45
C LEU A 27 -26.86 -19.97 18.43
N GLU A 28 -26.13 -21.00 18.00
CA GLU A 28 -26.61 -22.38 17.91
C GLU A 28 -26.99 -22.95 19.28
N ASN A 29 -26.18 -22.65 20.31
CA ASN A 29 -26.41 -23.06 21.69
C ASN A 29 -27.48 -22.21 22.41
N GLY A 30 -27.99 -21.16 21.78
CA GLY A 30 -29.02 -20.27 22.32
C GLY A 30 -28.53 -19.29 23.40
N GLU A 31 -27.22 -19.11 23.54
CA GLU A 31 -26.60 -18.10 24.43
C GLU A 31 -26.93 -16.68 23.96
N ILE A 32 -27.05 -16.50 22.64
CA ILE A 32 -27.55 -15.27 22.01
C ILE A 32 -28.76 -15.58 21.14
N GLN A 33 -29.68 -14.62 21.05
CA GLN A 33 -30.81 -14.72 20.12
C GLN A 33 -30.40 -14.20 18.74
N ALA A 34 -31.07 -14.68 17.68
CA ALA A 34 -30.81 -14.22 16.32
C ALA A 34 -30.92 -12.69 16.15
N LYS A 35 -31.85 -12.05 16.90
CA LYS A 35 -32.01 -10.59 16.92
C LYS A 35 -30.79 -9.85 17.50
N ASP A 36 -30.02 -10.53 18.34
CA ASP A 36 -28.86 -9.98 19.06
C ASP A 36 -27.53 -10.33 18.35
N PHE A 37 -27.56 -11.15 17.30
CA PHE A 37 -26.38 -11.56 16.53
C PHE A 37 -25.56 -10.34 16.08
N ASP A 38 -26.24 -9.35 15.53
CA ASP A 38 -25.61 -8.14 14.99
C ASP A 38 -24.91 -7.30 16.07
N ASN A 39 -25.44 -7.29 17.29
CA ASN A 39 -24.84 -6.61 18.43
C ASN A 39 -23.56 -7.32 18.91
N ASN A 40 -23.50 -8.64 18.74
CA ASN A 40 -22.35 -9.46 19.13
C ASN A 40 -21.29 -9.58 18.02
N ALA A 41 -21.60 -9.15 16.78
CA ALA A 41 -20.67 -9.14 15.65
C ALA A 41 -19.70 -7.94 15.63
N GLY A 42 -19.68 -7.09 16.67
CA GLY A 42 -18.87 -5.88 16.69
C GLY A 42 -17.37 -6.10 16.51
N ALA A 43 -16.80 -7.11 17.18
CA ALA A 43 -15.39 -7.46 17.05
C ALA A 43 -15.02 -7.92 15.63
N ILE A 44 -15.89 -8.71 15.00
CA ILE A 44 -15.76 -9.18 13.61
C ILE A 44 -15.76 -7.99 12.65
N ARG A 45 -16.70 -7.04 12.82
CA ARG A 45 -16.76 -5.81 12.00
C ARG A 45 -15.48 -4.99 12.12
N LEU A 46 -14.95 -4.84 13.33
CA LEU A 46 -13.70 -4.12 13.56
C LEU A 46 -12.52 -4.82 12.87
N LYS A 47 -12.41 -6.15 12.98
CA LYS A 47 -11.38 -6.93 12.29
C LYS A 47 -11.47 -6.79 10.78
N VAL A 48 -12.68 -6.85 10.20
CA VAL A 48 -12.90 -6.61 8.75
C VAL A 48 -12.49 -5.19 8.35
N SER A 49 -12.86 -4.18 9.14
CA SER A 49 -12.44 -2.80 8.89
C SER A 49 -10.92 -2.64 8.91
N ASN A 50 -10.23 -3.29 9.85
CA ASN A 50 -8.78 -3.26 9.94
C ASN A 50 -8.11 -3.99 8.76
N ILE A 51 -8.66 -5.13 8.32
CA ILE A 51 -8.21 -5.82 7.10
C ILE A 51 -8.25 -4.88 5.90
N TRP A 52 -9.37 -4.19 5.70
CA TRP A 52 -9.49 -3.20 4.62
C TRP A 52 -8.43 -2.10 4.76
N SER A 53 -8.23 -1.55 5.96
CA SER A 53 -7.21 -0.52 6.18
C SER A 53 -5.81 -1.02 5.82
N TYR A 54 -5.40 -2.20 6.29
CA TYR A 54 -4.07 -2.73 6.01
C TYR A 54 -3.89 -3.12 4.55
N LEU A 55 -4.93 -3.60 3.87
CA LEU A 55 -4.87 -3.81 2.42
C LEU A 55 -4.57 -2.48 1.71
N HIS A 56 -5.24 -1.38 2.05
CA HIS A 56 -4.97 -0.08 1.42
C HIS A 56 -3.56 0.47 1.69
N GLU A 57 -2.87 0.00 2.74
CA GLU A 57 -1.47 0.33 3.01
C GLU A 57 -0.48 -0.46 2.12
N VAL A 58 -0.91 -1.56 1.49
CA VAL A 58 -0.07 -2.35 0.58
C VAL A 58 0.03 -1.65 -0.77
N ASP A 59 1.22 -1.14 -1.10
CA ASP A 59 1.47 -0.42 -2.34
C ASP A 59 1.09 -1.27 -3.57
N GLY A 60 0.29 -0.68 -4.45
CA GLY A 60 -0.16 -1.30 -5.68
C GLY A 60 -1.22 -2.40 -5.54
N ILE A 61 -1.74 -2.71 -4.34
CA ILE A 61 -2.77 -3.77 -4.20
C ILE A 61 -4.12 -3.35 -4.79
N CYS A 62 -4.41 -2.05 -4.74
CA CYS A 62 -5.62 -1.46 -5.32
C CYS A 62 -5.36 -0.90 -6.73
N GLU A 63 -4.14 -1.00 -7.26
CA GLU A 63 -3.82 -0.56 -8.62
C GLU A 63 -4.14 -1.69 -9.61
N THR A 64 -4.86 -1.36 -10.68
CA THR A 64 -4.97 -2.25 -11.83
C THR A 64 -3.63 -2.36 -12.56
N VAL A 65 -3.47 -3.42 -13.35
CA VAL A 65 -2.28 -3.60 -14.19
C VAL A 65 -2.10 -2.42 -15.15
N GLU A 66 -3.19 -1.94 -15.77
CA GLU A 66 -3.16 -0.82 -16.71
C GLU A 66 -2.73 0.50 -16.03
N GLU A 67 -3.25 0.79 -14.83
CA GLU A 67 -2.82 1.97 -14.05
C GLU A 67 -1.33 1.90 -13.72
N ARG A 68 -0.84 0.69 -13.37
CA ARG A 68 0.57 0.49 -13.07
C ARG A 68 1.46 0.66 -14.29
N GLU A 69 1.03 0.18 -15.46
CA GLU A 69 1.72 0.39 -16.73
C GLU A 69 1.82 1.88 -17.09
N LYS A 70 0.72 2.64 -16.92
CA LYS A 70 0.72 4.10 -17.13
C LYS A 70 1.69 4.81 -16.18
N LYS A 71 1.73 4.40 -14.90
CA LYS A 71 2.65 4.93 -13.89
C LYS A 71 4.11 4.66 -14.29
N ILE A 72 4.41 3.43 -14.73
CA ILE A 72 5.75 3.06 -15.23
C ILE A 72 6.14 3.91 -16.44
N ALA A 73 5.23 4.09 -17.41
CA ALA A 73 5.49 4.90 -18.59
C ALA A 73 5.78 6.37 -18.23
N SER A 74 5.00 6.94 -17.32
CA SER A 74 5.20 8.31 -16.81
C SER A 74 6.57 8.47 -16.11
N ILE A 75 6.93 7.53 -15.23
CA ILE A 75 8.23 7.54 -14.55
C ILE A 75 9.38 7.43 -15.55
N ARG A 76 9.28 6.53 -16.54
CA ARG A 76 10.28 6.39 -17.60
C ARG A 76 10.44 7.68 -18.40
N HIS A 77 9.33 8.32 -18.76
CA HIS A 77 9.35 9.59 -19.47
C HIS A 77 10.05 10.68 -18.64
N CYS A 78 9.63 10.88 -17.39
CA CYS A 78 10.25 11.87 -16.49
C CYS A 78 11.75 11.62 -16.29
N ASN A 79 12.16 10.36 -16.12
CA ASN A 79 13.58 10.01 -16.01
C ASN A 79 14.34 10.34 -17.29
N SER A 80 13.76 10.09 -18.46
CA SER A 80 14.39 10.40 -19.73
C SER A 80 14.61 11.91 -19.90
N GLU A 81 13.63 12.75 -19.53
CA GLU A 81 13.76 14.20 -19.54
C GLU A 81 14.84 14.70 -18.58
N LYS A 82 14.85 14.19 -17.33
CA LYS A 82 15.88 14.53 -16.34
C LYS A 82 17.28 14.16 -16.82
N ILE A 83 17.44 12.99 -17.42
CA ILE A 83 18.72 12.55 -17.99
C ILE A 83 19.16 13.47 -19.14
N ALA A 84 18.24 13.81 -20.05
CA ALA A 84 18.54 14.71 -21.17
C ALA A 84 18.97 16.10 -20.67
N PHE A 85 18.26 16.64 -19.68
CA PHE A 85 18.61 17.90 -19.04
C PHE A 85 20.01 17.85 -18.40
N LEU A 86 20.29 16.82 -17.60
CA LEU A 86 21.59 16.67 -16.94
C LEU A 86 22.74 16.53 -17.94
N LYS A 87 22.53 15.81 -19.04
CA LYS A 87 23.51 15.72 -20.13
C LYS A 87 23.77 17.07 -20.78
N SER A 88 22.71 17.81 -21.14
CA SER A 88 22.86 19.15 -21.70
C SER A 88 23.57 20.10 -20.75
N PHE A 89 23.25 20.03 -19.45
CA PHE A 89 23.92 20.81 -18.43
C PHE A 89 25.40 20.46 -18.32
N GLN A 90 25.74 19.17 -18.27
CA GLN A 90 27.12 18.69 -18.26
C GLN A 90 27.91 19.18 -19.47
N GLU A 91 27.35 19.06 -20.68
CA GLU A 91 27.99 19.54 -21.92
C GLU A 91 28.27 21.04 -21.88
N GLN A 92 27.33 21.83 -21.35
CA GLN A 92 27.52 23.28 -21.18
C GLN A 92 28.63 23.61 -20.20
N VAL A 93 28.70 22.91 -19.06
CA VAL A 93 29.75 23.10 -18.06
C VAL A 93 31.12 22.74 -18.62
N VAL A 94 31.25 21.57 -19.26
CA VAL A 94 32.51 21.13 -19.89
C VAL A 94 32.97 22.14 -20.94
N LYS A 95 32.07 22.61 -21.80
CA LYS A 95 32.39 23.61 -22.84
C LYS A 95 32.87 24.94 -22.27
N ARG A 96 32.40 25.36 -21.09
CA ARG A 96 32.87 26.58 -20.42
C ARG A 96 34.27 26.39 -19.85
N LEU A 97 34.50 25.29 -19.14
CA LEU A 97 35.81 24.97 -18.56
C LEU A 97 36.89 24.85 -19.65
N SER A 98 36.61 24.14 -20.75
CA SER A 98 37.57 23.99 -21.85
C SER A 98 37.88 25.29 -22.60
N LYS A 99 37.08 26.35 -22.45
CA LYS A 99 37.37 27.67 -23.04
C LYS A 99 38.24 28.53 -22.13
N GLU A 100 38.11 28.38 -20.82
CA GLU A 100 38.93 29.10 -19.83
C GLU A 100 40.38 28.59 -19.80
N ASP A 101 40.63 27.32 -20.11
CA ASP A 101 42.00 26.74 -20.16
C ASP A 101 42.82 27.16 -21.41
N THR A 102 42.19 27.80 -22.39
CA THR A 102 42.83 28.25 -23.66
C THR A 102 42.98 29.77 -23.80
N ALA A 103 42.61 30.53 -22.77
CA ALA A 103 42.77 31.98 -22.67
C ALA A 103 43.89 32.34 -21.68
#